data_AF-A0A8J8Q8A7-F1
#
_entry.id   AF-A0A8J8Q8A7-F1
#
_cell.length_a   1.000
_cell.length_b   1.000
_cell.length_c   1.000
_cell.angle_alpha   90.00
_cell.angle_beta   90.00
_cell.angle_gamma   90.00
#
_symmetry.space_group_name_H-M   'P 1'
#
loop_
_entity.id
_entity.type
_entity.pdbx_description
1 polymer ?
#
loop_
_entity_poly.entity_id
_entity_poly.type
_entity_poly.pdbx_seq_one_letter_code
_entity_poly.pdbx_strand_id
1 'polypeptide(L)'
;MSSYVPAVDEPRSKTDKLTRDEIFTMLSNRRRRWVLYFLEQCDDRRVDLRTLVDRISAWEYDTPPDELPWKKRKRVYTALRQSHLPKLAEVGAIEYDRNRGEVELTDEAYELRMYLEYVPSHDIPWSQCYLGLSAIAAAMTALTWYSVYPFAGLSGVVLAAILVAMFGASAVVHTWHTRRNRLGSEGRPP
;
A
#
# COMPACT_ATOMS: atom_id res chain seq x y z
N MET A 1 -11.75 4.49 54.94
CA MET A 1 -12.70 3.69 54.12
C MET A 1 -12.75 4.36 52.74
N SER A 2 -11.65 4.27 51.98
CA SER A 2 -11.40 3.25 50.94
C SER A 2 -12.64 2.94 50.11
N SER A 3 -12.64 3.42 48.87
CA SER A 3 -13.05 2.59 47.75
C SER A 3 -12.09 2.89 46.60
N TYR A 4 -11.00 2.14 46.58
CA TYR A 4 -10.11 1.99 45.44
C TYR A 4 -10.87 1.17 44.40
N VAL A 5 -11.25 1.81 43.30
CA VAL A 5 -11.81 1.12 42.12
C VAL A 5 -10.60 0.59 41.34
N PRO A 6 -10.41 -0.74 41.23
CA PRO A 6 -9.35 -1.26 40.38
C PRO A 6 -9.72 -0.93 38.93
N ALA A 7 -8.80 -0.29 38.21
CA ALA A 7 -8.90 -0.21 36.77
C ALA A 7 -8.87 -1.66 36.25
N VAL A 8 -9.97 -2.06 35.61
CA VAL A 8 -10.06 -3.33 34.91
C VAL A 8 -9.05 -3.25 33.76
N ASP A 9 -7.98 -4.03 33.85
CA ASP A 9 -7.08 -4.31 32.74
C ASP A 9 -7.88 -5.10 31.69
N GLU A 10 -8.58 -4.40 30.81
CA GLU A 10 -9.01 -4.99 29.55
C GLU A 10 -7.74 -5.38 28.75
N PRO A 11 -7.68 -6.60 28.19
CA PRO A 11 -6.54 -7.00 27.38
C PRO A 11 -6.52 -6.14 26.11
N ARG A 12 -5.75 -5.05 26.12
CA ARG A 12 -5.41 -4.27 24.93
C ARG A 12 -4.94 -5.24 23.83
N SER A 13 -5.68 -5.30 22.72
CA SER A 13 -5.25 -6.05 21.55
C SER A 13 -3.87 -5.54 21.13
N LYS A 14 -2.98 -6.46 20.73
CA LYS A 14 -1.57 -6.16 20.42
C LYS A 14 -1.40 -5.15 19.27
N THR A 15 -2.48 -4.81 18.58
CA THR A 15 -2.57 -3.82 17.50
C THR A 15 -2.34 -2.38 17.99
N ASP A 16 -2.55 -2.07 19.29
CA ASP A 16 -2.42 -0.71 19.87
C ASP A 16 -0.97 -0.17 19.89
N LYS A 17 0.03 -0.99 19.54
CA LYS A 17 1.46 -0.59 19.55
C LYS A 17 2.07 -0.28 18.18
N LEU A 18 1.37 -0.57 17.08
CA LEU A 18 1.89 -0.34 15.73
C LEU A 18 1.14 0.82 15.09
N THR A 19 1.88 1.77 14.53
CA THR A 19 1.27 2.87 13.76
C THR A 19 0.64 2.32 12.47
N ARG A 20 -0.37 3.03 11.94
CA ARG A 20 -1.04 2.66 10.69
C ARG A 20 -0.06 2.46 9.54
N ASP A 21 0.97 3.30 9.45
CA ASP A 21 2.00 3.23 8.41
C ASP A 21 2.91 2.01 8.56
N GLU A 22 3.19 1.58 9.80
CA GLU A 22 3.95 0.37 10.07
C GLU A 22 3.14 -0.87 9.71
N ILE A 23 1.86 -0.94 10.10
CA ILE A 23 0.95 -2.01 9.70
C ILE A 23 0.85 -2.06 8.17
N PHE A 24 0.68 -0.91 7.52
CA PHE A 24 0.61 -0.82 6.06
C PHE A 24 1.90 -1.34 5.41
N THR A 25 3.07 -0.89 5.87
CA THR A 25 4.38 -1.37 5.37
C THR A 25 4.56 -2.87 5.63
N MET A 26 4.06 -3.36 6.76
CA MET A 26 4.05 -4.78 7.09
C MET A 26 3.03 -5.56 6.26
N LEU A 27 2.01 -4.97 5.66
CA LEU A 27 1.03 -5.69 4.86
C LEU A 27 1.20 -5.46 3.34
N SER A 28 1.97 -4.45 2.92
CA SER A 28 2.21 -4.07 1.52
C SER A 28 3.07 -5.05 0.70
N ASN A 29 3.58 -6.12 1.31
CA ASN A 29 4.34 -7.13 0.56
C ASN A 29 3.42 -8.04 -0.24
N ARG A 30 3.73 -8.20 -1.53
CA ARG A 30 2.98 -9.04 -2.48
C ARG A 30 2.64 -10.43 -1.95
N ARG A 31 3.61 -11.16 -1.36
CA ARG A 31 3.36 -12.51 -0.83
C ARG A 31 2.44 -12.50 0.38
N ARG A 32 2.48 -11.47 1.23
CA ARG A 32 1.57 -11.34 2.38
C ARG A 32 0.13 -11.06 1.94
N ARG A 33 -0.05 -10.17 0.95
CA ARG A 33 -1.37 -9.93 0.34
C ARG A 33 -1.95 -11.19 -0.29
N TRP A 34 -1.12 -11.98 -0.97
CA TRP A 34 -1.55 -13.26 -1.55
C TRP A 34 -1.94 -14.31 -0.51
N VAL A 35 -1.23 -14.38 0.63
CA VAL A 35 -1.65 -15.23 1.75
C VAL A 35 -3.06 -14.84 2.21
N LEU A 36 -3.27 -13.57 2.55
CA LEU A 36 -4.56 -13.08 3.05
C LEU A 36 -5.68 -13.31 2.03
N TYR A 37 -5.44 -12.99 0.77
CA TYR A 37 -6.38 -13.20 -0.33
C TYR A 37 -6.76 -14.68 -0.51
N PHE A 38 -5.82 -15.61 -0.33
CA PHE A 38 -6.11 -17.04 -0.44
C PHE A 38 -6.88 -17.57 0.76
N LEU A 39 -6.53 -17.13 1.97
CA LEU A 39 -7.23 -17.54 3.19
C LEU A 39 -8.68 -17.05 3.21
N GLU A 40 -8.93 -15.85 2.68
CA GLU A 40 -10.28 -15.29 2.52
C GLU A 40 -11.16 -16.17 1.61
N GLN A 41 -10.59 -16.79 0.57
CA GLN A 41 -11.32 -17.75 -0.28
C GLN A 41 -11.60 -19.10 0.40
N CYS A 42 -11.01 -19.34 1.58
CA CYS A 42 -11.13 -20.61 2.28
C CYS A 42 -12.24 -20.61 3.36
N ASP A 43 -13.04 -19.53 3.45
CA ASP A 43 -14.15 -19.36 4.40
C ASP A 43 -13.71 -19.62 5.85
N ASP A 44 -12.67 -18.93 6.31
CA ASP A 44 -12.11 -18.98 7.67
C ASP A 44 -11.67 -20.39 8.13
N ARG A 45 -11.43 -21.32 7.20
CA ARG A 45 -10.88 -22.64 7.54
C ARG A 45 -9.38 -22.60 7.73
N ARG A 46 -8.88 -23.45 8.64
CA ARG A 46 -7.45 -23.77 8.74
C ARG A 46 -6.92 -24.37 7.44
N VAL A 47 -5.82 -23.80 6.95
CA VAL A 47 -5.13 -24.19 5.71
C VAL A 47 -3.71 -24.63 6.02
N ASP A 48 -3.27 -25.73 5.41
CA ASP A 48 -1.88 -26.20 5.50
C ASP A 48 -0.91 -25.28 4.74
N LEU A 49 0.26 -25.04 5.32
CA LEU A 49 1.34 -24.23 4.76
C LEU A 49 1.75 -24.72 3.37
N ARG A 50 1.70 -26.03 3.09
CA ARG A 50 2.03 -26.59 1.78
C ARG A 50 1.01 -26.15 0.74
N THR A 51 -0.27 -26.12 1.08
CA THR A 51 -1.34 -25.59 0.22
C THR A 51 -1.11 -24.11 -0.10
N LEU A 52 -0.77 -23.31 0.93
CA LEU A 52 -0.39 -21.91 0.73
C LEU A 52 0.82 -21.79 -0.20
N VAL A 53 1.86 -22.60 0.02
CA VAL A 53 3.07 -22.58 -0.81
C VAL A 53 2.75 -22.96 -2.25
N ASP A 54 1.93 -23.97 -2.49
CA ASP A 54 1.55 -24.38 -3.84
C ASP A 54 0.79 -23.28 -4.55
N ARG A 55 -0.22 -22.70 -3.91
CA ARG A 55 -1.01 -21.63 -4.51
C ARG A 55 -0.20 -20.37 -4.77
N ILE A 56 0.57 -19.93 -3.78
CA ILE A 56 1.37 -18.71 -3.85
C ILE A 56 2.50 -18.87 -4.86
N SER A 57 3.13 -20.05 -4.92
CA SER A 57 4.16 -20.30 -5.93
C SER A 57 3.60 -20.33 -7.34
N ALA A 58 2.38 -20.86 -7.52
CA ALA A 58 1.72 -20.85 -8.82
C ALA A 58 1.42 -19.42 -9.30
N TRP A 59 0.95 -18.55 -8.39
CA TRP A 59 0.77 -17.12 -8.69
C TRP A 59 2.09 -16.38 -8.91
N GLU A 60 3.15 -16.74 -8.17
CA GLU A 60 4.45 -16.07 -8.27
C GLU A 60 5.17 -16.34 -9.58
N TYR A 61 5.18 -17.60 -10.00
CA TYR A 61 5.96 -18.06 -11.14
C TYR A 61 5.12 -18.27 -12.40
N ASP A 62 3.81 -18.08 -12.31
CA ASP A 62 2.88 -18.32 -13.41
C ASP A 62 3.04 -19.74 -13.97
N THR A 63 3.05 -20.72 -13.08
CA THR A 63 3.30 -22.12 -13.41
C THR A 63 2.37 -22.96 -12.56
N PRO A 64 1.63 -23.93 -13.13
CA PRO A 64 0.75 -24.76 -12.33
C PRO A 64 1.56 -25.61 -11.32
N PRO A 65 0.97 -26.01 -10.18
CA PRO A 65 1.72 -26.65 -9.09
C PRO A 65 2.45 -27.95 -9.49
N ASP A 66 1.93 -28.68 -10.46
CA ASP A 66 2.48 -29.93 -11.00
C ASP A 66 3.74 -29.71 -11.85
N GLU A 67 3.82 -28.60 -12.58
CA GLU A 67 4.98 -28.25 -13.41
C GLU A 67 6.04 -27.42 -12.66
N LEU A 68 5.75 -27.01 -11.42
CA LEU A 68 6.59 -26.09 -10.68
C LEU A 68 7.89 -26.76 -10.17
N PRO A 69 9.09 -26.24 -10.54
CA PRO A 69 10.35 -26.77 -10.05
C PRO A 69 10.49 -26.72 -8.53
N TRP A 70 10.96 -27.82 -7.93
CA TRP A 70 11.19 -27.94 -6.48
C TRP A 70 11.95 -26.74 -5.87
N LYS A 71 12.99 -26.25 -6.55
CA LYS A 71 13.80 -25.11 -6.06
C LYS A 71 12.96 -23.84 -5.89
N LYS A 72 11.99 -23.58 -6.78
CA LYS A 72 11.10 -22.41 -6.70
C LYS A 72 10.11 -22.56 -5.54
N ARG A 73 9.46 -23.73 -5.45
CA ARG A 73 8.56 -24.09 -4.33
C ARG A 73 9.25 -23.94 -2.97
N LYS A 74 10.48 -24.47 -2.85
CA LYS A 74 11.28 -24.38 -1.61
C LYS A 74 11.57 -22.93 -1.20
N ARG A 75 11.86 -22.03 -2.15
CA ARG A 75 12.08 -20.60 -1.85
C ARG A 75 10.83 -19.95 -1.26
N VAL A 76 9.66 -20.23 -1.83
CA VAL A 76 8.39 -19.70 -1.33
C VAL A 76 8.09 -20.27 0.06
N TYR A 77 8.26 -21.59 0.24
CA TYR A 77 8.11 -22.24 1.55
C TYR A 77 8.97 -21.58 2.62
N THR A 78 10.27 -21.41 2.37
CA THR A 78 11.18 -20.79 3.33
C THR A 78 10.77 -19.35 3.64
N ALA A 79 10.42 -18.56 2.62
CA ALA A 79 10.00 -17.17 2.82
C ALA A 79 8.69 -17.06 3.61
N LEU A 80 7.69 -17.88 3.31
CA LEU A 80 6.42 -17.90 4.04
C LEU A 80 6.64 -18.27 5.51
N ARG A 81 7.38 -19.34 5.76
CA ARG A 81 7.63 -19.85 7.11
C ARG A 81 8.47 -18.91 7.97
N GLN A 82 9.48 -18.27 7.39
CA GLN A 82 10.45 -17.47 8.16
C GLN A 82 10.10 -16.00 8.27
N SER A 83 9.42 -15.42 7.26
CA SER A 83 9.21 -13.98 7.20
C SER A 83 7.73 -13.61 7.12
N HIS A 84 6.98 -14.20 6.18
CA HIS A 84 5.65 -13.68 5.88
C HIS A 84 4.60 -14.07 6.92
N LEU A 85 4.45 -15.37 7.24
CA LEU A 85 3.46 -15.82 8.22
C LEU A 85 3.76 -15.34 9.64
N PRO A 86 5.02 -15.36 10.13
CA PRO A 86 5.32 -14.76 11.42
C PRO A 86 4.91 -13.29 11.54
N LYS A 87 5.10 -12.51 10.47
CA LYS A 87 4.80 -11.08 10.49
C LYS A 87 3.30 -10.80 10.41
N LEU A 88 2.56 -11.61 9.66
CA LEU A 88 1.10 -11.56 9.62
C LEU A 88 0.49 -11.95 10.98
N ALA A 89 1.05 -12.95 11.66
CA ALA A 89 0.60 -13.33 12.99
C ALA A 89 0.95 -12.28 14.06
N GLU A 90 2.09 -11.59 13.91
CA GLU A 90 2.50 -10.51 14.83
C GLU A 90 1.50 -9.35 14.84
N VAL A 91 0.95 -9.01 13.68
CA VAL A 91 -0.08 -7.95 13.55
C VAL A 91 -1.50 -8.48 13.78
N GLY A 92 -1.66 -9.77 14.11
CA GLY A 92 -2.97 -10.37 14.37
C GLY A 92 -3.83 -10.60 13.13
N ALA A 93 -3.25 -10.59 11.92
CA ALA A 93 -3.99 -10.82 10.67
C ALA A 93 -4.24 -12.31 10.37
N ILE A 94 -3.49 -13.21 11.02
CA ILE A 94 -3.64 -14.66 10.92
C ILE A 94 -3.30 -15.30 12.25
N GLU A 95 -3.83 -16.51 12.47
CA GLU A 95 -3.28 -17.44 13.44
C GLU A 95 -2.32 -18.39 12.71
N TYR A 96 -1.10 -18.56 13.21
CA TYR A 96 -0.11 -19.44 12.59
C TYR A 96 0.50 -20.42 13.58
N ASP A 97 0.14 -21.70 13.44
CA ASP A 97 0.78 -22.80 14.15
C ASP A 97 2.02 -23.29 13.38
N ARG A 98 3.21 -22.94 13.88
CA ARG A 98 4.49 -23.34 13.28
C ARG A 98 4.80 -24.83 13.36
N ASN A 99 4.25 -25.51 14.36
CA ASN A 99 4.52 -26.94 14.60
C ASN A 99 3.66 -27.79 13.69
N ARG A 100 2.37 -27.45 13.58
CA ARG A 100 1.43 -28.13 12.69
C ARG A 100 1.54 -27.65 11.24
N GLY A 101 2.07 -26.45 11.01
CA GLY A 101 2.13 -25.85 9.69
C GLY A 101 0.75 -25.37 9.21
N GLU A 102 -0.14 -25.02 10.14
CA GLU A 102 -1.51 -24.61 9.83
C GLU A 102 -1.65 -23.10 10.00
N VAL A 103 -2.43 -22.49 9.11
CA VAL A 103 -2.68 -21.05 9.07
C VAL A 103 -4.18 -20.81 8.95
N GLU A 104 -4.69 -19.86 9.71
CA GLU A 104 -6.09 -19.45 9.70
C GLU A 104 -6.19 -17.93 9.61
N LEU A 105 -7.21 -17.43 8.91
CA LEU A 105 -7.53 -16.00 8.94
C LEU A 105 -8.18 -15.68 10.30
N THR A 106 -7.90 -14.50 10.84
CA THR A 106 -8.51 -14.04 12.10
C THR A 106 -9.60 -13.02 11.82
N ASP A 107 -10.49 -12.81 12.79
CA ASP A 107 -11.52 -11.78 12.70
C ASP A 107 -10.91 -10.36 12.61
N GLU A 108 -9.77 -10.13 13.28
CA GLU A 108 -9.03 -8.87 13.22
C GLU A 108 -8.43 -8.60 11.83
N ALA A 109 -8.29 -9.63 10.99
CA ALA A 109 -7.89 -9.45 9.60
C ALA A 109 -8.90 -8.60 8.82
N TYR A 110 -10.20 -8.69 9.14
CA TYR A 110 -11.24 -7.87 8.51
C TYR A 110 -11.11 -6.38 8.88
N GLU A 111 -10.72 -6.07 10.11
CA GLU A 111 -10.43 -4.67 10.49
C GLU A 111 -9.15 -4.16 9.82
N LEU A 112 -8.11 -5.00 9.72
CA LEU A 112 -6.87 -4.71 9.01
C LEU A 112 -7.11 -4.50 7.51
N ARG A 113 -8.11 -5.18 6.91
CA ARG A 113 -8.53 -4.94 5.51
C ARG A 113 -9.00 -3.51 5.29
N MET A 114 -9.73 -2.88 6.21
CA MET A 114 -10.12 -1.47 6.05
C MET A 114 -8.91 -0.52 5.93
N TYR A 115 -7.78 -0.88 6.54
CA TYR A 115 -6.52 -0.14 6.36
C TYR A 115 -5.80 -0.46 5.04
N LEU A 116 -6.06 -1.63 4.42
CA LEU A 116 -5.49 -2.07 3.14
C LEU A 116 -6.35 -1.74 1.92
N GLU A 117 -7.66 -1.62 2.10
CA GLU A 117 -8.62 -1.26 1.05
C GLU A 117 -8.53 0.25 0.74
N TYR A 118 -7.85 1.01 1.60
CA TYR A 118 -7.34 2.35 1.28
C TYR A 118 -5.92 2.26 0.69
N VAL A 119 -5.82 1.94 -0.60
CA VAL A 119 -4.57 2.09 -1.37
C VAL A 119 -4.82 2.90 -2.64
N PRO A 120 -4.28 4.13 -2.66
CA PRO A 120 -3.34 4.52 -3.70
C PRO A 120 -1.95 4.58 -3.08
N SER A 121 -1.10 3.63 -3.47
CA SER A 121 0.31 3.60 -3.10
C SER A 121 1.03 4.70 -3.89
N HIS A 122 1.71 5.62 -3.19
CA HIS A 122 2.41 6.77 -3.77
C HIS A 122 1.49 7.79 -4.46
N ASP A 123 0.58 8.41 -3.70
CA ASP A 123 0.23 9.78 -4.04
C ASP A 123 1.45 10.64 -3.74
N ILE A 124 2.21 10.98 -4.79
CA ILE A 124 2.91 12.28 -4.82
C ILE A 124 1.85 13.27 -4.34
N PRO A 125 2.09 14.06 -3.28
CA PRO A 125 1.07 14.97 -2.76
C PRO A 125 0.80 16.04 -3.81
N TRP A 126 -0.06 15.70 -4.79
CA TRP A 126 -0.32 16.51 -5.96
C TRP A 126 -0.94 17.83 -5.54
N SER A 127 -1.68 17.84 -4.43
CA SER A 127 -2.12 19.06 -3.75
C SER A 127 -0.98 20.01 -3.44
N GLN A 128 0.18 19.53 -2.95
CA GLN A 128 1.37 20.35 -2.69
C GLN A 128 2.03 20.83 -3.99
N CYS A 129 2.08 19.98 -5.03
CA CYS A 129 2.58 20.39 -6.34
C CYS A 129 1.70 21.47 -6.98
N TYR A 130 0.37 21.32 -6.94
CA TYR A 130 -0.59 22.31 -7.45
C TYR A 130 -0.60 23.58 -6.59
N LEU A 131 -0.45 23.48 -5.28
CA LEU A 131 -0.30 24.64 -4.40
C LEU A 131 0.97 25.43 -4.74
N GLY A 132 2.12 24.77 -4.88
CA GLY A 132 3.36 25.41 -5.32
C GLY A 132 3.25 26.05 -6.70
N LEU A 133 2.65 25.34 -7.66
CA LEU A 133 2.38 25.85 -9.01
C LEU A 133 1.48 27.08 -8.97
N SER A 134 0.42 27.05 -8.17
CA SER A 134 -0.53 28.17 -8.01
C SER A 134 0.11 29.37 -7.33
N ALA A 135 1.01 29.16 -6.36
CA ALA A 135 1.75 30.22 -5.69
C ALA A 135 2.73 30.90 -6.65
N ILE A 136 3.43 30.13 -7.49
CA ILE A 136 4.32 30.67 -8.53
C ILE A 136 3.52 31.47 -9.57
N ALA A 137 2.40 30.91 -10.03
CA ALA A 137 1.51 31.58 -10.98
C ALA A 137 0.95 32.90 -10.44
N ALA A 138 0.51 32.89 -9.18
CA ALA A 138 0.01 34.08 -8.49
C ALA A 138 1.11 35.13 -8.30
N ALA A 139 2.31 34.71 -7.91
CA ALA A 139 3.47 35.60 -7.77
C ALA A 139 3.82 36.26 -9.11
N MET A 140 3.94 35.50 -10.21
CA MET A 140 4.21 36.08 -11.53
C MET A 140 3.13 37.06 -11.99
N THR A 141 1.86 36.76 -11.71
CA THR A 141 0.73 37.65 -12.03
C THR A 141 0.78 38.94 -11.20
N ALA A 142 1.12 38.85 -9.92
CA ALA A 142 1.31 40.02 -9.07
C ALA A 142 2.49 40.88 -9.53
N LEU A 143 3.65 40.28 -9.83
CA LEU A 143 4.85 41.03 -10.28
C LEU A 143 4.60 41.83 -11.57
N THR A 144 3.80 41.29 -12.49
CA THR A 144 3.39 42.02 -13.70
C THR A 144 2.36 43.11 -13.41
N TRP A 145 1.39 42.85 -12.52
CA TRP A 145 0.41 43.85 -12.10
C TRP A 145 1.07 45.08 -11.45
N TYR A 146 2.08 44.87 -10.61
CA TYR A 146 2.82 45.95 -9.94
C TYR A 146 3.93 46.57 -10.81
N SER A 147 4.07 46.15 -12.08
CA SER A 147 5.05 46.70 -13.03
C SER A 147 6.50 46.71 -12.49
N VAL A 148 6.90 45.66 -11.79
CA VAL A 148 8.23 45.55 -11.19
C VAL A 148 9.26 45.25 -12.29
N TYR A 149 10.33 46.04 -12.38
CA TYR A 149 11.43 45.80 -13.33
C TYR A 149 12.15 44.47 -13.01
N PRO A 150 12.47 43.59 -13.98
CA PRO A 150 12.36 43.75 -15.44
C PRO A 150 11.04 43.26 -16.07
N PHE A 151 10.05 42.85 -15.27
CA PHE A 151 8.80 42.22 -15.73
C PHE A 151 7.76 43.21 -16.28
N ALA A 152 7.97 44.52 -16.09
CA ALA A 152 7.13 45.59 -16.63
C ALA A 152 7.01 45.61 -18.17
N GLY A 153 7.95 44.96 -18.89
CA GLY A 153 7.95 44.86 -20.34
C GLY A 153 7.31 43.60 -20.90
N LEU A 154 6.84 42.67 -20.06
CA LEU A 154 6.22 41.43 -20.53
C LEU A 154 4.79 41.68 -20.98
N SER A 155 4.48 41.33 -22.23
CA SER A 155 3.09 41.36 -22.72
C SER A 155 2.26 40.29 -21.99
N GLY A 156 0.97 40.57 -21.78
CA GLY A 156 0.05 39.60 -21.16
C GLY A 156 0.01 38.25 -21.89
N VAL A 157 0.32 38.24 -23.19
CA VAL A 157 0.43 37.02 -24.01
C VAL A 157 1.62 36.16 -23.60
N VAL A 158 2.78 36.76 -23.29
CA VAL A 158 3.97 36.01 -22.84
C VAL A 158 3.72 35.40 -21.45
N LEU A 159 3.05 36.13 -20.55
CA LEU A 159 2.68 35.60 -19.24
C LEU A 159 1.68 34.44 -19.35
N ALA A 160 0.66 34.58 -20.21
CA ALA A 160 -0.28 33.50 -20.49
C ALA A 160 0.42 32.26 -21.06
N ALA A 161 1.37 32.44 -21.99
CA ALA A 161 2.15 31.34 -22.56
C ALA A 161 2.97 30.58 -21.51
N ILE A 162 3.60 31.29 -20.55
CA ILE A 162 4.38 30.66 -19.47
C ILE A 162 3.46 29.86 -18.53
N LEU A 163 2.30 30.41 -18.15
CA LEU A 163 1.34 29.71 -17.31
C LEU A 163 0.82 28.45 -17.99
N VAL A 164 0.43 28.53 -19.26
CA VAL A 164 -0.02 27.37 -20.05
C VAL A 164 1.08 26.32 -20.15
N ALA A 165 2.34 26.71 -20.34
CA ALA A 165 3.46 25.79 -20.37
C ALA A 165 3.67 25.07 -19.02
N MET A 166 3.56 25.77 -17.90
CA MET A 166 3.64 25.18 -16.55
C MET A 166 2.52 24.16 -16.29
N PHE A 167 1.28 24.50 -16.61
CA PHE A 167 0.14 23.58 -16.48
C PHE A 167 0.27 22.38 -17.43
N GLY A 168 0.71 22.61 -18.67
CA GLY A 168 0.95 21.56 -19.65
C GLY A 168 2.02 20.56 -19.21
N ALA A 169 3.16 21.05 -18.71
CA ALA A 169 4.22 20.20 -18.18
C ALA A 169 3.75 19.37 -16.97
N SER A 170 2.99 19.98 -16.06
CA SER A 170 2.39 19.27 -14.91
C SER A 170 1.43 18.16 -15.36
N ALA A 171 0.57 18.43 -16.33
CA ALA A 171 -0.37 17.45 -16.88
C ALA A 171 0.35 16.30 -17.60
N VAL A 172 1.43 16.57 -18.34
CA VAL A 172 2.25 15.54 -19.01
C VAL A 172 2.93 14.64 -17.97
N VAL A 173 3.55 15.23 -16.94
CA VAL A 173 4.18 14.46 -15.86
C VAL A 173 3.15 13.60 -15.13
N HIS A 174 1.98 14.16 -14.82
CA HIS A 174 0.90 13.44 -14.16
C HIS A 174 0.39 12.27 -15.02
N THR A 175 0.12 12.51 -16.30
CA THR A 175 -0.38 11.46 -17.21
C THR A 175 0.64 10.38 -17.50
N TRP A 176 1.93 10.70 -17.57
CA TRP A 176 3.00 9.72 -17.79
C TRP A 176 3.20 8.83 -16.56
N HIS A 177 3.12 9.40 -15.35
CA HIS A 177 3.21 8.66 -14.10
C HIS A 177 1.99 7.76 -13.88
N THR A 178 0.78 8.28 -14.11
CA THR A 178 -0.47 7.52 -13.99
C THR A 178 -0.55 6.37 -15.01
N ARG A 179 0.00 6.55 -16.22
CA ARG A 179 0.08 5.47 -17.22
C ARG A 179 1.05 4.36 -16.82
N ARG A 180 2.15 4.68 -16.13
CA ARG A 180 3.13 3.69 -15.65
C ARG A 180 2.63 2.87 -14.46
N ASN A 181 1.78 3.47 -13.61
CA ASN A 181 1.14 2.79 -12.48
C ASN A 181 -0.08 1.94 -12.88
N ARG A 182 -0.51 1.96 -14.15
CA ARG A 182 -1.70 1.23 -14.64
C ARG A 182 -1.41 -0.17 -15.18
N LEU A 183 -0.14 -0.62 -15.17
CA LEU A 183 0.25 -1.98 -15.55
C LEU A 183 0.13 -2.92 -14.34
N GLY A 184 -1.09 -3.31 -13.99
CA GLY A 184 -1.32 -4.27 -12.91
C GLY A 184 -2.74 -4.78 -12.71
N SER A 185 -3.71 -4.43 -13.56
CA SER A 185 -5.12 -4.81 -13.37
C SER A 185 -5.66 -5.69 -14.50
N GLU A 186 -4.99 -6.82 -14.77
CA GLU A 186 -5.59 -7.93 -15.52
C GLU A 186 -5.46 -9.22 -14.70
N GLY A 187 -6.58 -9.70 -14.16
CA GLY A 187 -6.82 -11.12 -13.85
C GLY A 187 -6.05 -11.81 -12.70
N ARG A 188 -5.35 -11.09 -11.82
CA ARG A 188 -4.66 -11.66 -10.64
C ARG A 188 -4.88 -10.81 -9.39
N PRO A 189 -4.78 -11.39 -8.17
CA PRO A 189 -4.93 -10.62 -6.94
C PRO A 189 -3.93 -9.45 -6.88
N PRO A 190 -4.36 -8.29 -6.34
CA PRO A 190 -3.62 -7.03 -6.39
C PRO A 190 -2.24 -7.08 -5.70
#